data_AF-A0A9D9NNT7-F1
#
_entry.id   AF-A0A9D9NNT7-F1
#
_cell.length_a   1.000
_cell.length_b   1.000
_cell.length_c   1.000
_cell.angle_alpha   90.00
_cell.angle_beta   90.00
_cell.angle_gamma   90.00
#
_symmetry.space_group_name_H-M   'P 1'
#
loop_
_entity.id
_entity.type
_entity.pdbx_description
1 polymer ?
#
loop_
_entity_poly.entity_id
_entity_poly.type
_entity_poly.pdbx_seq_one_letter_code
_entity_poly.pdbx_strand_id
1 'polypeptide(L)'
;MKLNKIFKWCMVLLIVISAALAVWAAAVGFTSNDGQPIDVMLYWAYVLIGIALVSWVIVGGILMAKDNPKGLLGVALGVVALAVVCLVAYFIASGEPIPGREDTASTLKLTDTVLNLIYLLAALTVAAIVVGEIRLSISNRK
;
A
#
# COMPACT_ATOMS: atom_id res chain seq x y z
N MET A 1 -25.21 -6.98 17.24
CA MET A 1 -25.60 -5.56 17.01
C MET A 1 -24.67 -4.50 17.65
N LYS A 2 -23.70 -4.84 18.53
CA LYS A 2 -22.80 -3.84 19.17
C LYS A 2 -21.54 -3.48 18.36
N LEU A 3 -21.07 -4.37 17.48
CA LEU A 3 -19.85 -4.17 16.69
C LEU A 3 -19.93 -2.97 15.71
N ASN A 4 -21.09 -2.75 15.08
CA ASN A 4 -21.27 -1.59 14.19
C ASN A 4 -21.14 -0.25 14.91
N LYS A 5 -21.52 -0.16 16.19
CA LYS A 5 -21.35 1.08 16.94
C LYS A 5 -19.87 1.33 17.23
N ILE A 6 -19.13 0.33 17.73
CA ILE A 6 -17.71 0.50 18.06
C ILE A 6 -16.89 0.87 16.82
N PHE A 7 -17.18 0.21 15.69
CA PHE A 7 -16.45 0.45 14.43
C PHE A 7 -16.74 1.85 13.87
N LYS A 8 -18.01 2.28 13.90
CA LYS A 8 -18.42 3.62 13.49
C LYS A 8 -17.77 4.70 14.36
N TRP A 9 -17.75 4.52 15.68
CA TRP A 9 -17.13 5.48 16.60
C TRP A 9 -15.62 5.55 16.41
N CYS A 10 -14.95 4.42 16.19
CA CYS A 10 -13.52 4.38 15.90
C CYS A 10 -13.19 5.11 14.58
N MET A 11 -13.99 4.90 13.54
CA MET A 11 -13.81 5.58 12.25
C MET A 11 -14.02 7.09 12.36
N VAL A 12 -15.07 7.52 13.08
CA VAL A 12 -15.32 8.95 13.33
C VAL A 12 -14.17 9.57 14.12
N LEU A 13 -13.64 8.87 15.13
CA LEU A 13 -12.48 9.32 15.90
C LEU A 13 -11.25 9.56 15.00
N LEU A 14 -10.91 8.60 14.14
CA LEU A 14 -9.78 8.71 13.21
C LEU A 14 -9.94 9.90 12.24
N ILE A 15 -11.16 10.11 11.72
CA ILE A 15 -11.47 11.23 10.84
C ILE A 15 -11.34 12.56 11.58
N VAL A 16 -11.86 12.66 12.80
CA VAL A 16 -11.80 13.88 13.61
C VAL A 16 -10.35 14.23 13.96
N ILE A 17 -9.53 13.25 14.35
CA ILE A 17 -8.10 13.46 14.61
C ILE A 17 -7.38 13.93 13.34
N SER A 18 -7.67 13.30 12.20
CA SER A 18 -7.07 13.68 10.91
C SER A 18 -7.46 15.10 10.49
N ALA A 19 -8.72 15.48 10.67
CA ALA A 19 -9.21 16.83 10.40
C ALA A 19 -8.57 17.86 11.33
N ALA A 20 -8.46 17.56 12.63
CA ALA A 20 -7.81 18.44 13.60
C ALA A 20 -6.33 18.65 13.26
N LEU A 21 -5.60 17.59 12.90
CA LEU A 21 -4.20 17.67 12.47
C LEU A 21 -4.06 18.48 11.17
N ALA A 22 -4.97 18.32 10.21
CA ALA A 22 -4.94 19.08 8.97
C ALA A 22 -5.19 20.58 9.19
N VAL A 23 -6.15 20.94 10.04
CA VAL A 23 -6.43 22.34 10.41
C VAL A 23 -5.25 22.94 11.17
N TRP A 24 -4.68 22.19 12.12
CA TRP A 24 -3.48 22.61 12.84
C TRP A 24 -2.29 22.82 11.90
N ALA A 25 -2.01 21.87 11.01
CA ALA A 25 -0.90 21.96 10.06
C ALA A 25 -1.05 23.16 9.11
N ALA A 26 -2.28 23.42 8.63
CA ALA A 26 -2.57 24.59 7.82
C ALA A 26 -2.40 25.91 8.59
N ALA A 27 -2.75 25.95 9.88
CA ALA A 27 -2.59 27.13 10.72
C ALA A 27 -1.12 27.41 11.10
N VAL A 28 -0.32 26.36 11.30
CA VAL A 28 1.12 26.46 11.60
C VAL A 28 1.94 26.77 10.34
N GLY A 29 1.45 26.37 9.17
CA GLY A 29 2.07 26.61 7.86
C GLY A 29 3.07 25.52 7.48
N PHE A 30 2.86 24.87 6.34
CA PHE A 30 3.63 23.69 5.90
C PHE A 30 5.12 23.96 5.64
N THR A 31 5.51 25.20 5.37
CA THR A 31 6.91 25.61 5.12
C THR A 31 7.51 26.37 6.30
N SER A 32 6.72 26.61 7.35
CA SER A 32 7.14 27.30 8.57
C SER A 32 7.57 26.27 9.63
N ASN A 33 8.38 26.67 10.60
CA ASN A 33 8.89 25.79 11.67
C ASN A 33 9.60 24.52 11.13
N ASP A 34 10.57 24.71 10.24
CA ASP A 34 11.45 23.65 9.71
C ASP A 34 10.71 22.46 9.04
N GLY A 35 9.47 22.65 8.59
CA GLY A 35 8.67 21.57 7.99
C GLY A 35 8.05 20.61 9.01
N GLN A 36 8.08 20.94 10.31
CA GLN A 36 7.47 20.14 11.38
C GLN A 36 6.02 19.67 11.08
N PRO A 37 5.12 20.49 10.48
CA PRO A 37 3.78 20.01 10.16
C PRO A 37 3.77 18.88 9.14
N ILE A 38 4.71 18.85 8.19
CA ILE A 38 4.84 17.81 7.19
C ILE A 38 5.24 16.50 7.86
N ASP A 39 6.23 16.53 8.75
CA ASP A 39 6.70 15.35 9.49
C ASP A 39 5.58 14.74 10.34
N VAL A 40 4.85 15.57 11.06
CA VAL A 40 3.72 15.12 11.90
C VAL A 40 2.62 14.49 11.04
N MET A 41 2.30 15.07 9.88
CA MET A 41 1.30 14.49 8.98
C MET A 41 1.77 13.18 8.35
N LEU A 42 3.05 13.07 7.99
CA LEU A 42 3.65 11.84 7.49
C LEU A 42 3.62 10.74 8.55
N TYR A 43 4.01 11.03 9.80
CA TYR A 43 3.91 10.08 10.90
C TYR A 43 2.47 9.64 11.15
N TRP A 44 1.51 10.55 11.11
CA TRP A 44 0.09 10.21 11.24
C TRP A 44 -0.39 9.31 10.08
N ALA A 45 0.04 9.58 8.85
CA ALA A 45 -0.25 8.72 7.71
C ALA A 45 0.32 7.31 7.89
N TYR A 46 1.56 7.18 8.38
CA TYR A 46 2.15 5.87 8.71
C TYR A 46 1.34 5.11 9.77
N VAL A 47 0.86 5.81 10.81
CA VAL A 47 -0.03 5.22 11.84
C VAL A 47 -1.33 4.72 11.22
N LEU A 48 -1.98 5.53 10.37
CA LEU A 48 -3.23 5.16 9.71
C LEU A 48 -3.05 3.94 8.79
N ILE A 49 -1.97 3.88 8.02
CA ILE A 49 -1.62 2.71 7.20
C ILE A 49 -1.43 1.48 8.07
N GLY A 50 -0.71 1.60 9.19
CA GLY A 50 -0.52 0.50 10.14
C GLY A 50 -1.84 -0.04 10.68
N ILE A 51 -2.74 0.84 11.14
CA ILE A 51 -4.08 0.47 11.62
C ILE A 51 -4.90 -0.20 10.51
N ALA A 52 -4.83 0.31 9.28
CA ALA A 52 -5.52 -0.25 8.13
C ALA A 52 -5.05 -1.67 7.81
N LEU A 53 -3.73 -1.90 7.78
CA LEU A 53 -3.15 -3.22 7.53
C LEU A 53 -3.53 -4.22 8.62
N VAL A 54 -3.43 -3.82 9.90
CA VAL A 54 -3.83 -4.68 11.03
C VAL A 54 -5.31 -5.02 10.96
N SER A 55 -6.16 -4.04 10.67
CA SER A 55 -7.61 -4.25 10.53
C SER A 55 -7.92 -5.17 9.34
N TRP A 56 -7.22 -5.02 8.22
CA TRP A 56 -7.40 -5.87 7.05
C TRP A 56 -6.99 -7.32 7.33
N VAL A 57 -5.82 -7.54 7.94
CA VAL A 57 -5.34 -8.90 8.26
C VAL A 57 -6.23 -9.57 9.30
N ILE A 58 -6.58 -8.86 10.39
CA ILE A 58 -7.35 -9.46 11.49
C ILE A 58 -8.82 -9.58 11.10
N VAL A 59 -9.48 -8.46 10.82
CA VAL A 59 -10.94 -8.46 10.60
C VAL A 59 -11.27 -9.04 9.22
N GLY A 60 -10.56 -8.60 8.18
CA GLY A 60 -10.74 -9.13 6.83
C GLY A 60 -10.38 -10.62 6.75
N GLY A 61 -9.26 -11.01 7.36
CA GLY A 61 -8.85 -12.41 7.44
C GLY A 61 -9.84 -13.31 8.17
N ILE A 62 -10.32 -12.91 9.35
CA ILE A 62 -11.31 -13.70 10.13
C ILE A 62 -12.64 -13.84 9.37
N LEU A 63 -13.13 -12.75 8.76
CA LEU A 63 -14.38 -12.77 7.99
C LEU A 63 -14.25 -13.70 6.78
N MET A 64 -13.16 -13.57 6.01
CA MET A 64 -12.90 -14.46 4.88
C MET A 64 -12.70 -15.91 5.31
N ALA A 65 -12.01 -16.18 6.43
CA ALA A 65 -11.83 -17.55 6.93
C ALA A 65 -13.17 -18.24 7.24
N LYS A 66 -14.13 -17.49 7.80
CA LYS A 66 -15.43 -18.01 8.19
C LYS A 66 -16.39 -18.13 7.01
N ASP A 67 -16.45 -17.10 6.17
CA ASP A 67 -17.47 -17.01 5.11
C ASP A 67 -16.99 -17.61 3.78
N ASN A 68 -15.67 -17.61 3.49
CA ASN A 68 -15.09 -18.17 2.28
C ASN A 68 -13.61 -18.58 2.44
N PRO A 69 -13.31 -19.70 3.12
CA PRO A 69 -11.94 -20.12 3.38
C PRO A 69 -11.14 -20.42 2.12
N LYS A 70 -11.80 -20.83 1.02
CA LYS A 70 -11.15 -21.02 -0.28
C LYS A 70 -10.72 -19.68 -0.88
N GLY A 71 -11.55 -18.64 -0.74
CA GLY A 71 -11.22 -17.27 -1.14
C GLY A 71 -10.05 -16.69 -0.35
N LEU A 72 -9.97 -16.98 0.96
CA LEU A 72 -8.83 -16.58 1.79
C LEU A 72 -7.51 -17.12 1.27
N LEU A 73 -7.47 -18.40 0.86
CA LEU A 73 -6.26 -18.99 0.26
C LEU A 73 -5.87 -18.28 -1.05
N GLY A 74 -6.85 -17.92 -1.88
CA GLY A 74 -6.60 -17.13 -3.09
C GLY A 74 -6.00 -15.75 -2.80
N VAL A 75 -6.53 -15.04 -1.79
CA VAL A 75 -5.98 -13.76 -1.35
C VAL A 75 -4.57 -13.93 -0.79
N ALA A 76 -4.35 -14.95 0.06
CA ALA A 76 -3.03 -15.24 0.62
C ALA A 76 -1.99 -15.55 -0.48
N LEU A 77 -2.37 -16.36 -1.47
CA LEU A 77 -1.52 -16.63 -2.63
C LEU A 77 -1.24 -15.35 -3.44
N GLY A 78 -2.23 -14.48 -3.60
CA GLY A 78 -2.05 -13.17 -4.24
C GLY A 78 -1.05 -12.27 -3.49
N VAL A 79 -1.12 -12.22 -2.16
CA VAL A 79 -0.16 -11.48 -1.33
C VAL A 79 1.25 -12.05 -1.45
N VAL A 80 1.39 -13.38 -1.43
CA VAL A 80 2.69 -14.04 -1.62
C VAL A 80 3.27 -13.74 -3.01
N ALA A 81 2.44 -13.84 -4.06
CA ALA A 81 2.87 -13.50 -5.42
C ALA A 81 3.32 -12.04 -5.53
N LEU A 82 2.60 -11.10 -4.91
CA LEU A 82 2.99 -9.70 -4.85
C LEU A 82 4.32 -9.51 -4.10
N ALA A 83 4.50 -10.19 -2.97
CA ALA A 83 5.75 -10.14 -2.20
C ALA A 83 6.94 -10.65 -3.03
N VAL A 84 6.77 -11.74 -3.78
CA VAL A 84 7.81 -12.24 -4.69
C VAL A 84 8.17 -11.20 -5.74
N VAL A 85 7.19 -10.54 -6.36
CA VAL A 85 7.44 -9.47 -7.33
C VAL A 85 8.20 -8.31 -6.70
N CYS A 86 7.83 -7.89 -5.49
CA CYS A 86 8.55 -6.86 -4.75
C CYS A 86 10.01 -7.25 -4.46
N LEU A 87 10.26 -8.51 -4.08
CA LEU A 87 11.61 -9.01 -3.83
C LEU A 87 12.45 -9.00 -5.12
N VAL A 88 11.88 -9.44 -6.24
CA VAL A 88 12.57 -9.41 -7.54
C VAL A 88 12.93 -7.97 -7.92
N ALA A 89 12.00 -7.02 -7.76
CA ALA A 89 12.27 -5.61 -8.02
C ALA A 89 13.40 -5.05 -7.11
N TYR A 90 13.43 -5.48 -5.84
CA TYR A 90 14.45 -5.07 -4.86
C TYR A 90 15.83 -5.64 -5.16
N PHE A 91 15.91 -6.88 -5.64
CA PHE A 91 17.19 -7.50 -6.01
C PHE A 91 17.81 -6.87 -7.27
N ILE A 92 16.99 -6.38 -8.19
CA ILE A 92 17.45 -5.70 -9.41
C ILE A 92 17.81 -4.24 -9.13
N ALA A 93 17.33 -3.64 -8.03
CA ALA A 93 17.64 -2.27 -7.65
C ALA A 93 19.13 -2.11 -7.27
N SER A 94 19.83 -1.22 -7.98
CA SER A 94 21.26 -0.97 -7.79
C SER A 94 21.53 0.00 -6.63
N GLY A 95 20.65 0.97 -6.37
CA GLY A 95 20.82 1.95 -5.29
C GLY A 95 22.04 2.83 -5.50
N GLU A 96 22.39 3.10 -6.75
CA GLU A 96 23.60 3.85 -7.12
C GLU A 96 23.49 5.31 -6.64
N PRO A 97 24.51 5.83 -5.93
CA PRO A 97 24.49 7.19 -5.40
C PRO A 97 24.38 8.22 -6.53
N ILE A 98 23.41 9.13 -6.39
CA ILE A 98 23.24 10.23 -7.34
C ILE A 98 24.27 11.32 -6.99
N PRO A 99 25.16 11.70 -7.92
CA PRO A 99 26.15 12.74 -7.66
C PRO A 99 25.46 14.07 -7.35
N GLY A 100 25.79 14.66 -6.19
CA GLY A 100 25.20 15.92 -5.70
C GLY A 100 24.04 15.77 -4.72
N ARG A 101 23.67 14.55 -4.30
CA ARG A 101 22.73 14.30 -3.20
C ARG A 101 23.34 13.38 -2.15
N GLU A 102 23.27 13.80 -0.88
CA GLU A 102 23.64 12.98 0.28
C GLU A 102 22.44 12.20 0.81
N ASP A 103 21.84 11.37 -0.04
CA ASP A 103 20.80 10.45 0.39
C ASP A 103 21.45 9.17 0.95
N THR A 104 20.87 8.60 2.01
CA THR A 104 21.33 7.31 2.53
C THR A 104 21.11 6.22 1.46
N ALA A 105 22.11 5.37 1.23
CA ALA A 105 22.06 4.30 0.22
C ALA A 105 20.79 3.42 0.31
N SER A 106 20.24 3.24 1.52
CA SER A 106 18.98 2.51 1.73
C SER A 106 17.75 3.22 1.13
N THR A 107 17.66 4.54 1.25
CA THR A 107 16.53 5.33 0.69
C THR A 107 16.59 5.31 -0.83
N LEU A 108 17.80 5.35 -1.39
CA LEU A 108 18.03 5.35 -2.81
C LEU A 108 17.67 3.99 -3.44
N LYS A 109 18.11 2.90 -2.80
CA LYS A 109 17.74 1.54 -3.23
C LYS A 109 16.23 1.29 -3.14
N LEU A 110 15.55 1.82 -2.11
CA LEU A 110 14.09 1.72 -2.01
C LEU A 110 13.39 2.48 -3.15
N THR A 111 13.89 3.67 -3.51
CA THR A 111 13.34 4.46 -4.61
C THR A 111 13.50 3.73 -5.96
N ASP A 112 14.69 3.18 -6.22
CA ASP A 112 14.96 2.36 -7.41
C ASP A 112 14.09 1.09 -7.44
N THR A 113 13.88 0.48 -6.28
CA THR A 113 12.99 -0.68 -6.15
C THR A 113 11.56 -0.33 -6.57
N VAL A 114 11.03 0.81 -6.11
CA VAL A 114 9.68 1.27 -6.48
C VAL A 114 9.61 1.54 -7.99
N LEU A 115 10.63 2.15 -8.57
CA LEU A 115 10.67 2.41 -10.01
C LEU A 115 10.67 1.10 -10.82
N ASN A 116 11.53 0.15 -10.44
CA ASN A 116 11.57 -1.19 -11.05
C ASN A 116 10.24 -1.93 -10.86
N LEU A 117 9.60 -1.79 -9.69
CA LEU A 117 8.31 -2.38 -9.40
C LEU A 117 7.24 -1.87 -10.38
N ILE A 118 7.17 -0.56 -10.60
CA ILE A 118 6.21 0.05 -11.52
C ILE A 118 6.43 -0.47 -12.95
N TYR A 119 7.67 -0.53 -13.42
CA TYR A 119 7.98 -1.06 -14.75
C TYR A 119 7.61 -2.53 -14.91
N LEU A 120 7.91 -3.34 -13.89
CA LEU A 120 7.58 -4.77 -13.92
C LEU A 120 6.08 -5.00 -13.88
N LEU A 121 5.35 -4.30 -13.01
CA LEU A 121 3.89 -4.38 -12.94
C LEU A 121 3.23 -3.89 -14.22
N ALA A 122 3.73 -2.82 -14.84
CA ALA A 122 3.20 -2.34 -16.12
C ALA A 122 3.35 -3.42 -17.21
N ALA A 123 4.54 -4.04 -17.31
CA ALA A 123 4.78 -5.13 -18.26
C ALA A 123 3.89 -6.35 -17.98
N LEU A 124 3.79 -6.78 -16.72
CA LEU A 124 2.91 -7.89 -16.32
C LEU A 124 1.45 -7.59 -16.61
N THR A 125 1.00 -6.35 -16.41
CA THR A 125 -0.38 -5.94 -16.67
C THR A 125 -0.72 -6.04 -18.15
N VAL A 126 0.16 -5.52 -19.02
CA VAL A 126 -0.01 -5.64 -20.48
C VAL A 126 -0.05 -7.12 -20.90
N ALA A 127 0.88 -7.94 -20.39
CA ALA A 127 0.91 -9.37 -20.68
C ALA A 127 -0.37 -10.08 -20.19
N ALA A 128 -0.86 -9.75 -19.00
CA ALA A 128 -2.08 -10.33 -18.43
C ALA A 128 -3.32 -10.01 -19.27
N ILE A 129 -3.43 -8.79 -19.79
CA ILE A 129 -4.53 -8.39 -20.69
C ILE A 129 -4.49 -9.23 -21.97
N VAL A 130 -3.32 -9.30 -22.63
CA VAL A 130 -3.17 -10.04 -23.89
C VAL A 130 -3.49 -11.53 -23.70
N VAL A 131 -2.96 -12.16 -22.66
CA VAL A 131 -3.23 -13.58 -22.34
C VAL A 131 -4.70 -13.79 -21.99
N GLY A 132 -5.32 -12.85 -21.28
CA GLY A 132 -6.74 -12.87 -20.95
C GLY A 132 -7.61 -12.92 -22.20
N GLU A 133 -7.38 -12.01 -23.15
CA GLU A 133 -8.10 -11.96 -24.43
C GLU A 133 -7.91 -13.24 -25.26
N ILE A 134 -6.69 -13.77 -25.32
CA ILE A 134 -6.41 -15.02 -26.05
C ILE A 134 -7.17 -16.19 -25.42
N ARG A 135 -7.17 -16.31 -24.09
CA ARG A 135 -7.92 -17.38 -23.40
C ARG A 135 -9.42 -17.28 -23.62
N LEU A 136 -9.97 -16.07 -23.57
CA LEU A 136 -11.40 -15.83 -23.83
C LEU A 136 -11.75 -16.21 -25.28
N SER A 137 -10.93 -15.81 -26.25
CA SER A 137 -11.11 -16.15 -27.66
C SER A 137 -11.09 -17.66 -27.93
N ILE A 138 -10.21 -18.41 -27.23
CA ILE A 138 -10.16 -19.87 -27.33
C ILE A 138 -11.37 -20.52 -26.65
N SER A 139 -11.78 -20.02 -25.49
CA SER A 139 -12.93 -20.54 -24.74
C SER A 139 -14.26 -20.32 -25.46
N ASN A 140 -14.43 -19.19 -26.15
CA ASN A 140 -15.67 -18.87 -26.89
C ASN A 140 -15.86 -19.68 -28.18
N ARG A 141 -14.84 -20.42 -28.62
CA ARG A 141 -14.92 -21.29 -29.81
C ARG A 141 -15.27 -22.75 -29.47
N LYS A 142 -15.41 -23.09 -28.19
CA LYS A 142 -15.93 -24.38 -27.74
C LYS A 142 -17.40 -24.25 -27.36
#